data_AF-A0A1Q3GRL0-F1
#
_entry.id   AF-A0A1Q3GRL0-F1
#
_cell.length_a   1.000
_cell.length_b   1.000
_cell.length_c   1.000
_cell.angle_alpha   90.00
_cell.angle_beta   90.00
_cell.angle_gamma   90.00
#
_symmetry.space_group_name_H-M   'P 1'
#
loop_
_entity.id
_entity.type
_entity.pdbx_description
1 polymer ?
#
loop_
_entity_poly.entity_id
_entity_poly.type
_entity_poly.pdbx_seq_one_letter_code
_entity_poly.pdbx_strand_id
1 'polypeptide(L)'
;MKNISCYLIICLTVCVLSIPATAQKPGKVRVYNFYSQKVRFPSKKGHLEYNEQKDRVRYNYSPSSLKSSSAGDRFYLYRLKFPGYAKYPYKVYKGRMGDIRCVAFYSPDEDWLLSMGHKLCDQKEYNTIAKLPSVLITYDKAKGAKVTREQIVEKIKKAHTKLCAYQNKVGKKRNEQAFLKRELPKSKMNNKDYEQRLLRFFKKSVESGRWKKRTFVKVIITSPEWRIKRHKQTGVILQRLLSVASVAKWPNGDCTYQFHEFKQDYTGGGQYQKKLWFKRTLSEPKKVLCSKVN
;
A
#
# COMPACT_ATOMS: atom_id res chain seq x y z
N MET A 1 -55.21 -28.74 -3.60
CA MET A 1 -54.19 -27.67 -3.55
C MET A 1 -53.89 -27.26 -2.09
N LYS A 2 -53.15 -28.09 -1.34
CA LYS A 2 -52.55 -27.77 -0.04
C LYS A 2 -51.40 -28.76 0.10
N ASN A 3 -50.14 -28.33 -0.02
CA ASN A 3 -48.89 -29.05 0.37
C ASN A 3 -47.59 -28.49 -0.28
N ILE A 4 -47.51 -27.21 -0.65
CA ILE A 4 -46.26 -26.63 -1.22
C ILE A 4 -45.65 -25.52 -0.32
N SER A 5 -46.31 -25.12 0.76
CA SER A 5 -45.87 -23.93 1.54
C SER A 5 -44.87 -24.21 2.68
N CYS A 6 -44.67 -25.46 3.12
CA CYS A 6 -43.79 -25.77 4.25
C CYS A 6 -42.30 -25.96 3.89
N TYR A 7 -41.95 -26.25 2.64
CA TYR A 7 -40.55 -26.47 2.25
C TYR A 7 -39.75 -25.19 2.01
N LEU A 8 -40.41 -24.06 1.73
CA LEU A 8 -39.73 -22.78 1.52
C LEU A 8 -39.26 -22.10 2.82
N ILE A 9 -39.92 -22.38 3.95
CA ILE A 9 -39.55 -21.77 5.24
C ILE A 9 -38.35 -22.49 5.87
N ILE A 10 -38.21 -23.81 5.67
CA ILE A 10 -37.08 -24.59 6.22
C ILE A 10 -35.77 -24.31 5.46
N CYS A 11 -35.83 -23.98 4.15
CA CYS A 11 -34.62 -23.60 3.40
C CYS A 11 -34.10 -22.19 3.75
N LEU A 12 -34.94 -21.28 4.26
CA LEU A 12 -34.53 -19.91 4.61
C LEU A 12 -33.94 -19.79 6.03
N THR A 13 -34.28 -20.68 6.97
CA THR A 13 -33.70 -20.69 8.32
C THR A 13 -32.34 -21.37 8.40
N VAL A 14 -31.98 -22.24 7.44
CA VAL A 14 -30.67 -22.94 7.46
C VAL A 14 -29.53 -22.09 6.87
N CYS A 15 -29.81 -21.03 6.11
CA CYS A 15 -28.76 -20.15 5.55
C CYS A 15 -28.30 -19.00 6.47
N VAL A 16 -28.89 -18.85 7.66
CA VAL A 16 -28.51 -17.79 8.64
C VAL A 16 -27.81 -18.36 9.88
N LEU A 17 -27.39 -19.63 9.86
CA LEU A 17 -26.27 -20.08 10.69
C LEU A 17 -24.97 -19.50 10.11
N SER A 18 -24.91 -18.17 10.16
CA SER A 18 -23.72 -17.36 10.16
C SER A 18 -22.65 -18.11 10.93
N ILE A 19 -21.63 -18.57 10.21
CA ILE A 19 -20.38 -19.06 10.76
C ILE A 19 -20.10 -18.18 11.98
N PRO A 20 -20.14 -18.72 13.21
CA PRO A 20 -19.85 -17.91 14.38
C PRO A 20 -18.51 -17.30 14.07
N ALA A 21 -18.48 -15.96 13.98
CA ALA A 21 -17.23 -15.25 13.88
C ALA A 21 -16.51 -15.62 15.17
N THR A 22 -15.66 -16.63 15.12
CA THR A 22 -15.00 -17.16 16.30
C THR A 22 -14.19 -16.01 16.86
N ALA A 23 -14.72 -15.44 17.95
CA ALA A 23 -14.11 -14.34 18.63
C ALA A 23 -12.72 -14.81 19.06
N GLN A 24 -11.70 -14.00 18.79
CA GLN A 24 -10.34 -14.34 19.19
C GLN A 24 -10.29 -14.39 20.71
N LYS A 25 -10.18 -15.60 21.27
CA LYS A 25 -10.27 -15.80 22.72
C LYS A 25 -8.94 -15.43 23.37
N PRO A 26 -8.87 -14.47 24.31
CA PRO A 26 -7.67 -14.34 25.13
C PRO A 26 -7.42 -15.64 25.89
N GLY A 27 -6.16 -16.02 26.13
CA GLY A 27 -5.90 -17.28 26.82
C GLY A 27 -4.48 -17.79 26.79
N LYS A 28 -4.30 -18.97 27.40
CA LYS A 28 -3.03 -19.71 27.37
C LYS A 28 -2.85 -20.34 26.00
N VAL A 29 -1.73 -20.04 25.36
CA VAL A 29 -1.36 -20.55 24.04
C VAL A 29 -0.06 -21.31 24.10
N ARG A 30 0.17 -22.13 23.08
CA ARG A 30 1.45 -22.79 22.81
C ARG A 30 2.12 -22.14 21.63
N VAL A 31 3.41 -21.86 21.78
CA VAL A 31 4.21 -21.20 20.75
C VAL A 31 5.33 -22.11 20.29
N TYR A 32 5.36 -22.32 18.98
CA TYR A 32 6.31 -23.16 18.27
C TYR A 32 7.09 -22.24 17.33
N ASN A 33 8.36 -22.01 17.65
CA ASN A 33 9.22 -21.05 16.96
C ASN A 33 10.32 -21.77 16.17
N PHE A 34 10.44 -21.40 14.90
CA PHE A 34 11.35 -22.03 13.94
C PHE A 34 12.29 -20.96 13.36
N TYR A 35 13.39 -20.67 14.08
CA TYR A 35 14.46 -19.76 13.62
C TYR A 35 15.45 -20.42 12.64
N SER A 36 15.51 -21.76 12.58
CA SER A 36 16.35 -22.54 11.65
C SER A 36 15.66 -23.84 11.24
N GLN A 37 16.30 -24.69 10.41
CA GLN A 37 15.76 -25.99 9.98
C GLN A 37 15.49 -26.96 11.15
N LYS A 38 16.05 -26.73 12.34
CA LYS A 38 15.80 -27.54 13.53
C LYS A 38 14.90 -26.77 14.49
N VAL A 39 13.89 -27.45 15.04
CA VAL A 39 13.03 -26.93 16.13
C VAL A 39 13.91 -26.65 17.33
N ARG A 40 14.25 -25.37 17.57
CA ARG A 40 15.25 -25.04 18.60
C ARG A 40 14.67 -25.00 20.01
N PHE A 41 13.33 -25.02 20.17
CA PHE A 41 12.70 -24.96 21.48
C PHE A 41 11.43 -25.82 21.56
N PRO A 42 11.26 -26.67 22.58
CA PRO A 42 9.97 -27.29 22.88
C PRO A 42 8.93 -26.20 23.15
N SER A 43 7.66 -26.48 22.83
CA SER A 43 6.56 -25.51 22.92
C SER A 43 6.60 -24.73 24.23
N LYS A 44 6.77 -23.41 24.17
CA LYS A 44 6.68 -22.58 25.38
C LYS A 44 5.24 -22.15 25.60
N LYS A 45 4.84 -22.07 26.87
CA LYS A 45 3.55 -21.49 27.26
C LYS A 45 3.66 -19.98 27.07
N GLY A 46 2.70 -19.39 26.37
CA GLY A 46 2.56 -17.94 26.25
C GLY A 46 1.16 -17.52 26.63
N HIS A 47 0.96 -16.21 26.78
CA HIS A 47 -0.36 -15.63 26.94
C HIS A 47 -0.65 -14.69 25.77
N LEU A 48 -1.79 -14.91 25.13
CA LEU A 48 -2.29 -14.05 24.07
C LEU A 48 -3.44 -13.23 24.62
N GLU A 49 -3.27 -11.91 24.58
CA GLU A 49 -4.29 -10.92 24.88
C GLU A 49 -4.82 -10.37 23.56
N TYR A 50 -6.14 -10.38 23.40
CA TYR A 50 -6.80 -9.73 22.27
C TYR A 50 -7.66 -8.57 22.77
N ASN A 51 -7.39 -7.37 22.25
CA ASN A 51 -8.22 -6.20 22.48
C ASN A 51 -9.14 -6.02 21.27
N GLU A 52 -10.39 -6.40 21.43
CA GLU A 52 -11.39 -6.36 20.36
C GLU A 52 -11.71 -4.93 19.89
N GLN A 53 -11.86 -3.99 20.81
CA GLN A 53 -12.15 -2.59 20.49
C GLN A 53 -11.08 -1.96 19.59
N LYS A 54 -9.81 -2.29 19.84
CA LYS A 54 -8.67 -1.73 19.09
C LYS A 54 -8.19 -2.66 17.98
N ASP A 55 -8.72 -3.88 17.89
CA ASP A 55 -8.26 -4.96 17.02
C ASP A 55 -6.75 -5.16 17.10
N ARG A 56 -6.27 -5.25 18.35
CA ARG A 56 -4.85 -5.39 18.69
C ARG A 56 -4.63 -6.71 19.39
N VAL A 57 -3.53 -7.35 19.04
CA VAL A 57 -3.10 -8.58 19.68
C VAL A 57 -1.80 -8.28 20.38
N ARG A 58 -1.78 -8.59 21.66
CA ARG A 58 -0.58 -8.55 22.47
C ARG A 58 -0.20 -9.97 22.82
N TYR A 59 1.02 -10.35 22.45
CA TYR A 59 1.58 -11.61 22.84
C TYR A 59 2.69 -11.36 23.87
N ASN A 60 2.52 -11.94 25.06
CA ASN A 60 3.51 -11.89 26.12
C ASN A 60 4.28 -13.22 26.12
N TYR A 61 5.56 -13.15 25.78
CA TYR A 61 6.50 -14.26 25.86
C TYR A 61 7.48 -14.03 27.01
N SER A 62 7.61 -15.02 27.90
CA SER A 62 8.64 -15.02 28.94
C SER A 62 9.67 -16.10 28.61
N PRO A 63 10.81 -15.76 27.98
CA PRO A 63 11.92 -16.68 27.85
C PRO A 63 12.61 -16.81 29.20
N SER A 64 12.34 -17.91 29.92
CA SER A 64 13.02 -18.25 31.18
C SER A 64 14.56 -18.31 31.07
N SER A 65 15.11 -18.36 29.85
CA SER A 65 16.55 -18.50 29.57
C SER A 65 17.24 -17.21 29.12
N LEU A 66 16.53 -16.09 28.93
CA LEU A 66 17.13 -14.80 28.55
C LEU A 66 17.03 -13.86 29.75
N LYS A 67 17.98 -13.98 30.68
CA LYS A 67 18.12 -13.10 31.87
C LYS A 67 18.57 -11.67 31.52
N SER A 68 18.69 -11.32 30.24
CA SER A 68 19.27 -10.07 29.78
C SER A 68 18.41 -9.43 28.69
N SER A 69 17.49 -8.57 29.12
CA SER A 69 17.19 -7.25 28.54
C SER A 69 15.80 -6.81 29.00
N SER A 70 15.68 -5.53 29.34
CA SER A 70 14.65 -4.84 30.11
C SER A 70 13.24 -4.77 29.49
N ALA A 71 12.91 -5.64 28.54
CA ALA A 71 11.56 -5.79 28.03
C ALA A 71 11.39 -7.25 27.60
N GLY A 72 10.62 -8.04 28.34
CA GLY A 72 10.13 -9.32 27.81
C GLY A 72 9.57 -9.08 26.40
N ASP A 73 9.88 -9.97 25.46
CA ASP A 73 9.53 -9.82 24.04
C ASP A 73 8.01 -9.73 23.89
N ARG A 74 7.50 -8.49 23.99
CA ARG A 74 6.10 -8.14 23.82
C ARG A 74 5.91 -7.77 22.37
N PHE A 75 4.98 -8.45 21.73
CA PHE A 75 4.63 -8.17 20.35
C PHE A 75 3.31 -7.43 20.35
N TYR A 76 3.29 -6.28 19.68
CA TYR A 76 2.07 -5.55 19.39
C TYR A 76 1.75 -5.73 17.92
N LEU A 77 0.69 -6.47 17.66
CA LEU A 77 0.17 -6.69 16.32
C LEU A 77 -1.09 -5.84 16.13
N TYR A 78 -1.13 -5.11 15.02
CA TYR A 78 -2.23 -4.23 14.65
C TYR A 78 -2.89 -4.80 13.40
N ARG A 79 -4.23 -4.89 13.38
CA ARG A 79 -4.92 -5.39 12.19
C ARG A 79 -4.66 -4.47 11.00
N LEU A 80 -4.24 -5.08 9.90
CA LEU A 80 -4.04 -4.40 8.64
C LEU A 80 -5.39 -4.17 7.96
N LYS A 81 -5.84 -2.92 7.95
CA LYS A 81 -7.03 -2.49 7.22
C LYS A 81 -6.64 -2.13 5.78
N PHE A 82 -6.98 -2.98 4.82
CA PHE A 82 -6.85 -2.72 3.38
C PHE A 82 -8.24 -2.76 2.72
N PRO A 83 -8.46 -2.10 1.57
CA PRO A 83 -9.76 -2.14 0.92
C PRO A 83 -10.25 -3.59 0.72
N GLY A 84 -11.45 -3.90 1.22
CA GLY A 84 -12.04 -5.24 1.16
C GLY A 84 -11.56 -6.24 2.22
N TYR A 85 -10.71 -5.85 3.18
CA TYR A 85 -10.17 -6.75 4.21
C TYR A 85 -11.22 -7.54 5.01
N ALA A 86 -12.44 -7.01 5.17
CA ALA A 86 -13.53 -7.71 5.84
C ALA A 86 -13.98 -8.99 5.11
N LYS A 87 -13.80 -9.06 3.78
CA LYS A 87 -14.13 -10.23 2.95
C LYS A 87 -12.94 -11.17 2.75
N TYR A 88 -11.75 -10.81 3.26
CA TYR A 88 -10.57 -11.65 3.12
C TYR A 88 -10.58 -12.72 4.23
N PRO A 89 -10.38 -14.01 3.90
CA PRO A 89 -10.62 -15.11 4.86
C PRO A 89 -9.65 -15.16 6.05
N TYR A 90 -8.55 -14.41 6.03
CA TYR A 90 -7.63 -14.30 7.17
C TYR A 90 -7.74 -12.91 7.78
N LYS A 91 -7.65 -12.82 9.11
CA LYS A 91 -7.33 -11.52 9.73
C LYS A 91 -5.82 -11.34 9.67
N VAL A 92 -5.38 -10.27 9.01
CA VAL A 92 -3.94 -9.98 8.82
C VAL A 92 -3.53 -8.90 9.79
N TYR A 93 -2.41 -9.09 10.46
CA TYR A 93 -1.84 -8.13 11.38
C TYR A 93 -0.40 -7.80 11.01
N LYS A 94 0.03 -6.59 11.37
CA LYS A 94 1.42 -6.14 11.27
C LYS A 94 1.90 -5.68 12.64
N GLY A 95 3.17 -5.90 12.92
CA GLY A 95 3.78 -5.40 14.13
C GLY A 95 5.29 -5.35 14.03
N ARG A 96 5.92 -5.19 15.19
CA ARG A 96 7.37 -5.32 15.35
C ARG A 96 7.69 -6.20 16.57
N MET A 97 8.80 -6.91 16.49
CA MET A 97 9.47 -7.60 17.60
C MET A 97 10.86 -6.97 17.72
N GLY A 98 11.05 -6.11 18.72
CA GLY A 98 12.19 -5.18 18.70
C GLY A 98 12.21 -4.41 17.38
N ASP A 99 13.32 -4.48 16.65
CA ASP A 99 13.46 -3.84 15.34
C ASP A 99 12.89 -4.64 14.16
N ILE A 100 12.58 -5.92 14.37
CA ILE A 100 12.17 -6.83 13.31
C ILE A 100 10.69 -6.64 12.99
N ARG A 101 10.36 -6.34 11.73
CA ARG A 101 8.97 -6.27 11.26
C ARG A 101 8.37 -7.67 11.23
N CYS A 102 7.11 -7.80 11.63
CA CYS A 102 6.39 -9.07 11.56
C CYS A 102 5.03 -8.91 10.88
N VAL A 103 4.61 -9.99 10.23
CA VAL A 103 3.27 -10.16 9.66
C VAL A 103 2.67 -11.39 10.30
N ALA A 104 1.45 -11.26 10.83
CA ALA A 104 0.72 -12.37 11.39
C ALA A 104 -0.57 -12.61 10.59
N PHE A 105 -0.90 -13.87 10.36
CA PHE A 105 -2.16 -14.31 9.78
C PHE A 105 -2.90 -15.10 10.86
N TYR A 106 -4.09 -14.66 11.23
CA TYR A 106 -5.01 -15.47 12.00
C TYR A 106 -5.86 -16.28 11.02
N SER A 107 -5.69 -17.60 11.05
CA SER A 107 -6.35 -18.53 10.14
C SER A 107 -7.79 -18.84 10.59
N PRO A 108 -8.63 -19.34 9.66
CA PRO A 108 -9.94 -19.89 10.02
C PRO A 108 -9.86 -21.04 11.04
N ASP A 109 -8.75 -21.78 11.06
CA ASP A 109 -8.50 -22.88 12.01
C ASP A 109 -8.03 -22.39 13.40
N GLU A 110 -8.27 -21.11 13.71
CA GLU A 110 -7.90 -20.41 14.95
C GLU A 110 -6.40 -20.39 15.30
N ASP A 111 -5.54 -20.64 14.32
CA ASP A 111 -4.09 -20.57 14.50
C ASP A 111 -3.56 -19.18 14.14
N TRP A 112 -2.51 -18.74 14.82
CA TRP A 112 -1.70 -17.62 14.36
C TRP A 112 -0.45 -18.12 13.65
N LEU A 113 -0.29 -17.68 12.42
CA LEU A 113 0.88 -17.91 11.59
C LEU A 113 1.67 -16.62 11.49
N LEU A 114 2.83 -16.54 12.11
CA LEU A 114 3.67 -15.35 12.08
C LEU A 114 4.90 -15.61 11.21
N SER A 115 5.24 -14.62 10.39
CA SER A 115 6.51 -14.57 9.67
C SER A 115 7.19 -13.23 9.94
N MET A 116 8.49 -13.29 10.19
CA MET A 116 9.31 -12.16 10.62
C MET A 116 10.26 -11.73 9.52
N GLY A 117 10.55 -10.44 9.41
CA GLY A 117 11.64 -9.92 8.56
C GLY A 117 11.30 -9.60 7.10
N HIS A 118 10.02 -9.60 6.69
CA HIS A 118 9.65 -9.26 5.30
C HIS A 118 8.57 -8.16 5.21
N LYS A 119 8.55 -7.50 4.05
CA LYS A 119 7.52 -6.60 3.55
C LYS A 119 6.43 -7.44 2.88
N LEU A 120 5.18 -7.08 3.16
CA LEU A 120 4.04 -7.69 2.49
C LEU A 120 4.10 -7.44 0.97
N CYS A 121 3.90 -8.52 0.22
CA CYS A 121 3.70 -8.50 -1.23
C CYS A 121 4.86 -7.98 -2.07
N ASP A 122 6.07 -8.03 -1.52
CA ASP A 122 7.29 -7.90 -2.31
C ASP A 122 7.67 -9.28 -2.87
N GLN A 123 7.62 -9.44 -4.20
CA GLN A 123 7.92 -10.71 -4.87
C GLN A 123 9.38 -11.16 -4.64
N LYS A 124 10.31 -10.20 -4.48
CA LYS A 124 11.72 -10.52 -4.22
C LYS A 124 11.91 -11.11 -2.83
N GLU A 125 11.12 -10.64 -1.86
CA GLU A 125 11.14 -11.14 -0.48
C GLU A 125 10.28 -12.39 -0.28
N TYR A 126 9.34 -12.71 -1.18
CA TYR A 126 8.55 -13.94 -1.09
C TYR A 126 9.42 -15.20 -1.10
N ASN A 127 10.46 -15.23 -1.93
CA ASN A 127 11.39 -16.35 -2.01
C ASN A 127 12.24 -16.49 -0.74
N THR A 128 12.33 -15.45 0.09
CA THR A 128 13.08 -15.49 1.34
C THR A 128 12.24 -15.99 2.51
N ILE A 129 10.90 -16.08 2.40
CA ILE A 129 10.02 -16.60 3.47
C ILE A 129 10.49 -17.95 4.00
N ALA A 130 10.97 -18.84 3.13
CA ALA A 130 11.50 -20.14 3.54
C ALA A 130 12.77 -20.07 4.42
N LYS A 131 13.46 -18.92 4.43
CA LYS A 131 14.65 -18.63 5.25
C LYS A 131 14.30 -17.80 6.50
N LEU A 132 13.09 -17.25 6.57
CA LEU A 132 12.69 -16.38 7.66
C LEU A 132 12.20 -17.19 8.88
N PRO A 133 12.39 -16.64 10.08
CA PRO A 133 11.76 -17.18 11.27
C PRO A 133 10.25 -17.26 11.11
N SER A 134 9.70 -18.43 11.39
CA SER A 134 8.27 -18.72 11.32
C SER A 134 7.78 -19.18 12.69
N VAL A 135 6.59 -18.73 13.08
CA VAL A 135 6.01 -19.07 14.39
C VAL A 135 4.57 -19.51 14.21
N LEU A 136 4.23 -20.65 14.85
CA LEU A 136 2.85 -21.05 15.08
C LEU A 136 2.47 -20.73 16.53
N ILE A 137 1.36 -20.02 16.72
CA ILE A 137 0.69 -19.88 18.01
C ILE A 137 -0.65 -20.58 17.91
N THR A 138 -0.89 -21.55 18.78
CA THR A 138 -2.12 -22.35 18.77
C THR A 138 -2.58 -22.67 20.18
N TYR A 139 -3.90 -22.85 20.35
CA TYR A 139 -4.48 -23.33 21.62
C TYR A 139 -4.41 -24.86 21.72
N ASP A 140 -4.30 -25.55 20.60
CA ASP A 140 -4.23 -27.01 20.54
C ASP A 140 -2.78 -27.51 20.67
N LYS A 141 -2.46 -28.04 21.85
CA LYS A 141 -1.14 -28.62 22.15
C LYS A 141 -0.81 -29.81 21.25
N ALA A 142 -1.78 -30.68 20.96
CA ALA A 142 -1.55 -31.90 20.20
C ALA A 142 -1.26 -31.57 18.73
N LYS A 143 -2.04 -30.64 18.16
CA LYS A 143 -1.82 -30.10 16.81
C LYS A 143 -0.45 -29.43 16.67
N GLY A 144 -0.13 -28.53 17.60
CA GLY A 144 1.16 -27.84 17.57
C GLY A 144 2.36 -28.78 17.73
N ALA A 145 2.23 -29.88 18.48
CA ALA A 145 3.32 -30.85 18.65
C ALA A 145 3.62 -31.67 17.38
N LYS A 146 2.63 -31.85 16.50
CA LYS A 146 2.76 -32.64 15.27
C LYS A 146 3.19 -31.83 14.04
N VAL A 147 3.07 -30.51 14.11
CA VAL A 147 3.32 -29.66 12.94
C VAL A 147 4.82 -29.53 12.69
N THR A 148 5.22 -29.63 11.42
CA THR A 148 6.60 -29.36 11.00
C THR A 148 6.79 -27.89 10.62
N ARG A 149 8.05 -27.48 10.54
CA ARG A 149 8.42 -26.15 10.04
C ARG A 149 7.92 -25.95 8.62
N GLU A 150 8.10 -26.95 7.77
CA GLU A 150 7.77 -26.94 6.35
C GLU A 150 6.28 -26.70 6.17
N GLN A 151 5.44 -27.39 6.96
CA GLN A 151 3.99 -27.20 6.98
C GLN A 151 3.61 -25.76 7.38
N ILE A 152 4.26 -25.18 8.38
CA ILE A 152 3.99 -23.79 8.79
C ILE A 152 4.42 -22.80 7.70
N VAL A 153 5.62 -22.97 7.15
CA VAL A 153 6.14 -22.12 6.06
C VAL A 153 5.21 -22.19 4.84
N GLU A 154 4.72 -23.37 4.49
CA GLU A 154 3.77 -23.55 3.41
C GLU A 154 2.44 -22.84 3.69
N LYS A 155 1.88 -22.97 4.91
CA LYS A 155 0.68 -22.24 5.31
C LYS A 155 0.87 -20.72 5.23
N ILE A 156 2.02 -20.21 5.68
CA ILE A 156 2.39 -18.79 5.60
C ILE A 156 2.48 -18.35 4.14
N LYS A 157 3.20 -19.10 3.29
CA LYS A 157 3.32 -18.83 1.85
C LYS A 157 1.94 -18.77 1.18
N LYS A 158 1.07 -19.73 1.46
CA LYS A 158 -0.29 -19.79 0.92
C LYS A 158 -1.13 -18.59 1.38
N ALA A 159 -1.09 -18.24 2.66
CA ALA A 159 -1.79 -17.07 3.19
C ALA A 159 -1.26 -15.77 2.56
N HIS A 160 0.06 -15.61 2.50
CA HIS A 160 0.71 -14.44 1.90
C HIS A 160 0.36 -14.30 0.41
N THR A 161 0.47 -15.37 -0.39
CA THR A 161 0.10 -15.37 -1.81
C THR A 161 -1.36 -14.98 -2.02
N LYS A 162 -2.28 -15.54 -1.22
CA LYS A 162 -3.70 -15.14 -1.26
C LYS A 162 -3.89 -13.67 -0.92
N LEU A 163 -3.19 -13.14 0.09
CA LEU A 163 -3.27 -11.74 0.46
C LEU A 163 -2.80 -10.84 -0.68
N CYS A 164 -1.68 -11.17 -1.30
CA CYS A 164 -1.11 -10.37 -2.38
C CYS A 164 -1.95 -10.42 -3.65
N ALA A 165 -2.46 -11.59 -4.04
CA ALA A 165 -3.43 -11.70 -5.12
C ALA A 165 -4.68 -10.84 -4.84
N TYR A 166 -5.19 -10.87 -3.61
CA TYR A 166 -6.33 -10.06 -3.19
C TYR A 166 -6.03 -8.56 -3.26
N GLN A 167 -4.92 -8.10 -2.67
CA GLN A 167 -4.52 -6.70 -2.68
C GLN A 167 -4.26 -6.20 -4.11
N ASN A 168 -3.66 -7.02 -4.96
CA ASN A 168 -3.47 -6.69 -6.38
C ASN A 168 -4.81 -6.57 -7.10
N LYS A 169 -5.75 -7.50 -6.88
CA LYS A 169 -7.10 -7.44 -7.47
C LYS A 169 -7.86 -6.19 -7.04
N VAL A 170 -7.88 -5.88 -5.74
CA VAL A 170 -8.59 -4.71 -5.22
C VAL A 170 -7.87 -3.41 -5.60
N GLY A 171 -6.54 -3.40 -5.56
CA GLY A 171 -5.70 -2.29 -6.01
C GLY A 171 -5.92 -1.98 -7.48
N LYS A 172 -5.98 -3.01 -8.34
CA LYS A 172 -6.31 -2.87 -9.77
C LYS A 172 -7.70 -2.25 -9.96
N LYS A 173 -8.74 -2.78 -9.31
CA LYS A 173 -10.10 -2.21 -9.38
C LYS A 173 -10.15 -0.76 -8.90
N ARG A 174 -9.46 -0.43 -7.80
CA ARG A 174 -9.39 0.94 -7.29
C ARG A 174 -8.66 1.86 -8.27
N ASN A 175 -7.56 1.40 -8.86
CA ASN A 175 -6.80 2.15 -9.84
C ASN A 175 -7.60 2.38 -11.13
N GLU A 176 -8.36 1.38 -11.58
CA GLU A 176 -9.29 1.49 -12.71
C GLU A 176 -10.39 2.52 -12.40
N GLN A 177 -11.07 2.41 -11.26
CA GLN A 177 -12.08 3.40 -10.85
C GLN A 177 -11.48 4.80 -10.68
N ALA A 178 -10.31 4.91 -10.07
CA ALA A 178 -9.61 6.18 -9.90
C ALA A 178 -9.14 6.75 -11.24
N PHE A 179 -8.83 5.91 -12.23
CA PHE A 179 -8.52 6.31 -13.60
C PHE A 179 -9.77 6.84 -14.31
N LEU A 180 -10.90 6.13 -14.24
CA LEU A 180 -12.18 6.55 -14.83
C LEU A 180 -12.66 7.90 -14.26
N LYS A 181 -12.53 8.07 -12.93
CA LYS A 181 -12.91 9.30 -12.21
C LYS A 181 -11.86 10.42 -12.31
N ARG A 182 -10.68 10.17 -12.89
CA ARG A 182 -9.62 11.19 -12.94
C ARG A 182 -9.99 12.28 -13.92
N GLU A 183 -9.98 13.51 -13.46
CA GLU A 183 -10.09 14.71 -14.28
C GLU A 183 -8.72 15.31 -14.59
N LEU A 184 -8.68 16.11 -15.66
CA LEU A 184 -7.55 17.01 -15.87
C LEU A 184 -7.49 18.07 -14.74
N PRO A 185 -6.29 18.54 -14.37
CA PRO A 185 -6.18 19.66 -13.44
C PRO A 185 -6.96 20.88 -13.93
N LYS A 186 -7.64 21.58 -13.02
CA LYS A 186 -8.28 22.86 -13.37
C LYS A 186 -7.20 23.91 -13.61
N SER A 187 -7.41 24.75 -14.63
CA SER A 187 -6.56 25.93 -14.82
C SER A 187 -6.78 26.89 -13.66
N LYS A 188 -5.69 27.44 -13.12
CA LYS A 188 -5.73 28.45 -12.06
C LYS A 188 -5.31 29.84 -12.55
N MET A 189 -4.81 29.93 -13.78
CA MET A 189 -4.41 31.18 -14.41
C MET A 189 -4.72 31.07 -15.90
N ASN A 190 -5.57 31.95 -16.41
CA ASN A 190 -5.90 31.98 -17.83
C ASN A 190 -4.88 32.86 -18.58
N ASN A 191 -3.84 32.24 -19.14
CA ASN A 191 -2.85 32.93 -19.98
C ASN A 191 -2.51 32.08 -21.21
N LYS A 192 -3.24 32.32 -22.30
CA LYS A 192 -3.14 31.56 -23.55
C LYS A 192 -1.76 31.65 -24.20
N ASP A 193 -1.08 32.81 -24.12
CA ASP A 193 0.28 32.96 -24.65
C ASP A 193 1.25 31.99 -23.96
N TYR A 194 1.24 31.97 -22.63
CA TYR A 194 2.10 31.05 -21.87
C TYR A 194 1.76 29.59 -22.14
N GLU A 195 0.48 29.22 -22.19
CA GLU A 195 0.06 27.86 -22.54
C GLU A 195 0.61 27.43 -23.91
N GLN A 196 0.49 28.28 -24.93
CA GLN A 196 1.01 27.99 -26.28
C GLN A 196 2.53 27.91 -26.32
N ARG A 197 3.24 28.82 -25.65
CA ARG A 197 4.70 28.83 -25.61
C ARG A 197 5.25 27.60 -24.90
N LEU A 198 4.62 27.19 -23.81
CA LEU A 198 4.96 25.96 -23.10
C LEU A 198 4.65 24.73 -23.95
N LEU A 199 3.50 24.70 -24.65
CA LEU A 199 3.16 23.60 -25.55
C LEU A 199 4.21 23.45 -26.66
N ARG A 200 4.67 24.55 -27.26
CA ARG A 200 5.79 24.54 -28.23
C ARG A 200 7.08 23.99 -27.62
N PHE A 201 7.41 24.39 -26.39
CA PHE A 201 8.56 23.84 -25.66
C PHE A 201 8.46 22.31 -25.49
N PHE A 202 7.28 21.80 -25.10
CA PHE A 202 7.04 20.37 -24.94
C PHE A 202 7.19 19.62 -26.27
N LYS A 203 6.60 20.14 -27.38
CA LYS A 203 6.74 19.54 -28.72
C LYS A 203 8.20 19.46 -29.16
N LYS A 204 8.96 20.57 -29.04
CA LYS A 204 10.40 20.59 -29.36
C LYS A 204 11.23 19.63 -28.49
N SER A 205 10.83 19.41 -27.24
CA SER A 205 11.49 18.45 -26.34
C SER A 205 11.25 16.98 -26.74
N VAL A 206 10.20 16.69 -27.50
CA VAL A 206 9.97 15.36 -28.10
C VAL A 206 10.93 15.16 -29.27
N GLU A 207 11.03 16.16 -30.16
CA GLU A 207 11.96 16.16 -31.31
C GLU A 207 13.41 15.99 -30.87
N SER A 208 13.81 16.66 -29.78
CA SER A 208 15.15 16.53 -29.21
C SER A 208 15.38 15.22 -28.44
N GLY A 209 14.41 14.31 -28.40
CA GLY A 209 14.53 13.01 -27.73
C GLY A 209 14.47 13.03 -26.20
N ARG A 210 14.16 14.17 -25.56
CA ARG A 210 14.07 14.27 -24.08
C ARG A 210 12.81 13.59 -23.54
N TRP A 211 11.71 13.65 -24.29
CA TRP A 211 10.42 13.03 -23.94
C TRP A 211 9.90 12.16 -25.08
N LYS A 212 10.66 11.11 -25.42
CA LYS A 212 10.37 10.23 -26.56
C LYS A 212 8.95 9.66 -26.51
N LYS A 213 8.36 9.51 -27.71
CA LYS A 213 7.12 8.75 -27.95
C LYS A 213 5.89 9.31 -27.23
N ARG A 214 5.73 10.63 -27.18
CA ARG A 214 4.49 11.29 -26.69
C ARG A 214 4.12 12.46 -27.60
N THR A 215 2.83 12.65 -27.83
CA THR A 215 2.28 13.81 -28.53
C THR A 215 1.65 14.74 -27.50
N PHE A 216 2.28 15.86 -27.21
CA PHE A 216 1.72 16.87 -26.31
C PHE A 216 0.61 17.64 -27.01
N VAL A 217 -0.55 17.71 -26.37
CA VAL A 217 -1.77 18.28 -26.93
C VAL A 217 -2.21 19.55 -26.22
N LYS A 218 -1.93 19.68 -24.92
CA LYS A 218 -2.34 20.83 -24.10
C LYS A 218 -1.38 21.07 -22.95
N VAL A 219 -1.30 22.31 -22.50
CA VAL A 219 -0.68 22.70 -21.23
C VAL A 219 -1.70 23.48 -20.43
N ILE A 220 -1.77 23.22 -19.12
CA ILE A 220 -2.69 23.87 -18.19
C ILE A 220 -1.86 24.53 -17.09
N ILE A 221 -2.05 25.83 -16.85
CA ILE A 221 -1.37 26.51 -15.76
C ILE A 221 -2.08 26.18 -14.44
N THR A 222 -1.37 25.57 -13.49
CA THR A 222 -1.95 25.02 -12.26
C THR A 222 -1.57 25.82 -11.01
N SER A 223 -0.68 26.82 -11.14
CA SER A 223 -0.46 27.86 -10.15
C SER A 223 -1.37 29.07 -10.41
N PRO A 224 -2.00 29.67 -9.39
CA PRO A 224 -2.85 30.85 -9.56
C PRO A 224 -2.03 32.10 -9.89
N GLU A 225 -0.78 32.15 -9.42
CA GLU A 225 0.15 33.26 -9.59
C GLU A 225 1.58 32.73 -9.76
N TRP A 226 2.51 33.65 -10.04
CA TRP A 226 3.93 33.36 -10.06
C TRP A 226 4.49 33.26 -8.65
N ARG A 227 5.11 32.12 -8.31
CA ARG A 227 5.81 32.00 -7.03
C ARG A 227 7.20 32.63 -7.12
N ILE A 228 7.42 33.71 -6.37
CA ILE A 228 8.72 34.39 -6.31
C ILE A 228 9.68 33.59 -5.42
N LYS A 229 10.88 33.32 -5.92
CA LYS A 229 11.97 32.74 -5.15
C LYS A 229 13.02 33.82 -4.90
N ARG A 230 13.30 34.07 -3.62
CA ARG A 230 14.30 35.02 -3.14
C ARG A 230 15.53 34.31 -2.61
N HIS A 231 16.66 35.01 -2.59
CA HIS A 231 17.84 34.59 -1.85
C HIS A 231 17.50 34.56 -0.35
N LYS A 232 17.90 33.51 0.37
CA LYS A 232 17.45 33.28 1.75
C LYS A 232 17.94 34.35 2.73
N GLN A 233 19.16 34.86 2.54
CA GLN A 233 19.78 35.81 3.46
C GLN A 233 19.47 37.26 3.07
N THR A 234 19.58 37.60 1.78
CA THR A 234 19.52 38.99 1.31
C THR A 234 18.12 39.42 0.85
N GLY A 235 17.17 38.49 0.71
CA GLY A 235 15.82 38.78 0.21
C GLY A 235 15.74 39.16 -1.28
N VAL A 236 16.88 39.26 -1.97
CA VAL A 236 16.97 39.60 -3.39
C VAL A 236 16.18 38.60 -4.22
N ILE A 237 15.38 39.09 -5.18
CA ILE A 237 14.60 38.25 -6.09
C ILE A 237 15.57 37.55 -7.05
N LEU A 238 15.47 36.22 -7.13
CA LEU A 238 16.31 35.42 -8.03
C LEU A 238 15.54 35.01 -9.29
N GLN A 239 14.32 34.53 -9.10
CA GLN A 239 13.50 33.98 -10.18
C GLN A 239 12.04 33.90 -9.74
N ARG A 240 11.16 33.73 -10.72
CA ARG A 240 9.76 33.36 -10.48
C ARG A 240 9.44 32.00 -11.09
N LEU A 241 8.53 31.27 -10.45
CA LEU A 241 8.20 29.88 -10.77
C LEU A 241 6.74 29.75 -11.18
N LEU A 242 6.48 28.97 -12.23
CA LEU A 242 5.14 28.65 -12.73
C LEU A 242 4.94 27.14 -12.71
N SER A 243 3.85 26.67 -12.11
CA SER A 243 3.50 25.25 -12.12
C SER A 243 2.46 24.99 -13.19
N VAL A 244 2.70 23.97 -14.02
CA VAL A 244 1.81 23.59 -15.13
C VAL A 244 1.60 22.09 -15.17
N ALA A 245 0.50 21.66 -15.77
CA ALA A 245 0.29 20.28 -16.16
C ALA A 245 0.40 20.18 -17.68
N SER A 246 1.30 19.34 -18.17
CA SER A 246 1.35 18.95 -19.58
C SER A 246 0.36 17.80 -19.80
N VAL A 247 -0.33 17.79 -20.94
CA VAL A 247 -1.25 16.71 -21.33
C VAL A 247 -0.73 16.11 -22.62
N ALA A 248 -0.62 14.78 -22.67
CA ALA A 248 -0.04 14.07 -23.79
C ALA A 248 -0.79 12.78 -24.13
N LYS A 249 -0.82 12.47 -25.43
CA LYS A 249 -1.25 11.18 -25.99
C LYS A 249 -0.02 10.32 -26.28
N TRP A 250 -0.07 9.03 -25.97
CA TRP A 250 0.99 8.07 -26.23
C TRP A 250 0.67 7.23 -27.47
N PRO A 251 1.66 6.66 -28.17
CA PRO A 251 1.45 5.82 -29.35
C PRO A 251 0.59 4.58 -29.10
N ASN A 252 0.56 4.07 -27.87
CA ASN A 252 -0.29 2.95 -27.49
C ASN A 252 -1.75 3.36 -27.21
N GLY A 253 -2.13 4.60 -27.51
CA GLY A 253 -3.48 5.12 -27.28
C GLY A 253 -3.74 5.61 -25.84
N ASP A 254 -2.79 5.49 -24.91
CA ASP A 254 -2.96 6.03 -23.56
C ASP A 254 -2.90 7.57 -23.56
N CYS A 255 -3.67 8.20 -22.68
CA CYS A 255 -3.54 9.62 -22.39
C CYS A 255 -3.04 9.85 -20.97
N THR A 256 -2.17 10.84 -20.79
CA THR A 256 -1.62 11.19 -19.47
C THR A 256 -1.55 12.70 -19.28
N TYR A 257 -1.55 13.14 -18.02
CA TYR A 257 -1.00 14.45 -17.67
C TYR A 257 0.12 14.34 -16.65
N GLN A 258 1.02 15.31 -16.65
CA GLN A 258 2.17 15.35 -15.76
C GLN A 258 2.44 16.78 -15.28
N PHE A 259 2.75 16.96 -14.00
CA PHE A 259 3.05 18.29 -13.46
C PHE A 259 4.53 18.64 -13.64
N HIS A 260 4.77 19.89 -14.04
CA HIS A 260 6.10 20.46 -14.24
C HIS A 260 6.18 21.86 -13.65
N GLU A 261 7.40 22.28 -13.34
CA GLU A 261 7.72 23.63 -12.90
C GLU A 261 8.64 24.28 -13.94
N PHE A 262 8.26 25.49 -14.35
CA PHE A 262 9.06 26.37 -15.20
C PHE A 262 9.54 27.56 -14.38
N LYS A 263 10.63 28.19 -14.82
CA LYS A 263 11.20 29.38 -14.19
C LYS A 263 11.44 30.51 -15.19
N GLN A 264 11.43 31.73 -14.71
CA GLN A 264 12.01 32.90 -15.36
C GLN A 264 12.96 33.57 -14.38
N ASP A 265 14.20 33.78 -14.80
CA ASP A 265 15.20 34.42 -13.96
C ASP A 265 14.94 35.94 -13.93
N TYR A 266 15.18 36.55 -12.77
CA TYR A 266 15.01 37.99 -12.55
C TYR A 266 16.14 38.77 -13.22
N THR A 267 15.82 39.89 -13.87
CA THR A 267 16.80 40.69 -14.64
C THR A 267 17.06 42.06 -14.03
N GLY A 268 16.49 42.38 -12.86
CA GLY A 268 16.55 43.72 -12.26
C GLY A 268 15.34 44.58 -12.60
N GLY A 269 15.14 45.68 -11.85
CA GLY A 269 14.10 46.68 -12.13
C GLY A 269 12.65 46.16 -12.17
N GLY A 270 12.32 45.09 -11.43
CA GLY A 270 11.00 44.45 -11.47
C GLY A 270 10.77 43.53 -12.68
N GLN A 271 11.77 43.38 -13.56
CA GLN A 271 11.67 42.64 -14.82
C GLN A 271 12.16 41.20 -14.70
N TYR A 272 11.66 40.34 -15.59
CA TYR A 272 12.05 38.94 -15.70
C TYR A 272 12.40 38.60 -17.15
N GLN A 273 13.29 37.62 -17.34
CA GLN A 273 13.60 37.13 -18.68
C GLN A 273 12.34 36.71 -19.42
N LYS A 274 12.21 37.11 -20.68
CA LYS A 274 11.07 36.71 -21.52
C LYS A 274 11.01 35.18 -21.66
N LYS A 275 12.14 34.49 -21.72
CA LYS A 275 12.22 33.03 -21.91
C LYS A 275 11.78 32.25 -20.67
N LEU A 276 10.98 31.19 -20.91
CA LEU A 276 10.60 30.21 -19.89
C LEU A 276 11.59 29.05 -19.93
N TRP A 277 12.20 28.74 -18.78
CA TRP A 277 13.12 27.63 -18.64
C TRP A 277 12.46 26.48 -17.90
N PHE A 278 12.57 25.26 -18.44
CA PHE A 278 12.17 24.07 -17.71
C PHE A 278 13.05 23.91 -16.48
N LYS A 279 12.44 23.79 -15.30
CA LYS A 279 13.16 23.63 -14.05
C LYS A 279 13.15 22.18 -13.59
N ARG A 280 11.97 21.58 -13.46
CA ARG A 280 11.83 20.19 -13.00
C ARG A 280 10.45 19.61 -13.28
N THR A 281 10.38 18.29 -13.25
CA THR A 281 9.14 17.52 -13.17
C THR A 281 8.73 17.39 -11.70
N LEU A 282 7.45 17.61 -11.39
CA LEU A 282 6.90 17.57 -10.04
C LEU A 282 6.17 16.27 -9.71
N SER A 283 5.78 15.49 -10.72
CA SER A 283 5.06 14.24 -10.52
C SER A 283 5.39 13.21 -11.59
N GLU A 284 5.10 11.94 -11.31
CA GLU A 284 4.95 10.92 -12.34
C GLU A 284 3.77 11.23 -13.28
N PRO A 285 3.76 10.72 -14.52
CA PRO A 285 2.62 10.82 -15.41
C PRO A 285 1.39 10.11 -14.82
N LYS A 286 0.23 10.77 -14.86
CA LYS A 286 -1.04 10.20 -14.42
C LYS A 286 -1.91 9.89 -15.63
N LYS A 287 -2.27 8.61 -15.81
CA LYS A 287 -3.20 8.19 -16.87
C LYS A 287 -4.58 8.85 -16.73
N VAL A 288 -5.19 9.26 -17.83
CA VAL A 288 -6.56 9.80 -17.89
C VAL A 288 -7.29 9.25 -19.12
N LEU A 289 -8.62 9.27 -19.09
CA LEU A 289 -9.41 8.95 -20.28
C LEU A 289 -9.10 9.95 -21.40
N CYS A 290 -8.81 9.44 -22.60
CA CYS A 290 -8.53 10.29 -23.75
C CYS A 290 -9.70 11.17 -24.18
N SER A 291 -10.94 10.77 -23.87
CA SER A 291 -12.14 11.60 -24.07
C SER A 291 -12.10 12.90 -23.27
N LYS A 292 -11.32 12.96 -22.18
CA LYS A 292 -11.16 14.17 -21.33
C LYS A 292 -10.02 15.08 -21.78
N VAL A 293 -9.29 14.70 -22.83
CA VAL A 293 -8.10 15.39 -23.30
C VAL A 293 -8.37 16.31 -24.50
N ASN A 294 -9.46 16.05 -25.22
CA ASN A 294 -9.88 16.87 -26.36
C ASN A 294 -10.47 18.21 -25.90
#